data_AF-A0A0W0UZ85-F1
#
_entry.id   AF-A0A0W0UZ85-F1
#
_cell.length_a   1.000
_cell.length_b   1.000
_cell.length_c   1.000
_cell.angle_alpha   90.00
_cell.angle_beta   90.00
_cell.angle_gamma   90.00
#
_symmetry.space_group_name_H-M   'P 1'
#
loop_
_entity.id
_entity.type
_entity.pdbx_description
1 polymer ?
#
loop_
_entity_poly.entity_id
_entity_poly.type
_entity_poly.pdbx_seq_one_letter_code
_entity_poly.pdbx_strand_id
1 'polypeptide(L)'
;MNNQEISNILINLSPAKRVKFIRQKLLKQNQQTFCEDGIIRSGTLKSIEIERIKIGPKIAERLVHKLNLEGIICDPNLFLEQNAPCTIKIDSSKKELTGSSMSYLEEIRQKITQLTPIKFLLMNMHHKFLRNQHYSLMRLQKNI
;
A
#
# COMPACT_ATOMS: atom_id res chain seq x y z
N MET A 1 -16.47 -12.87 15.41
CA MET A 1 -17.16 -13.26 14.17
C MET A 1 -16.63 -14.61 13.75
N ASN A 2 -17.52 -15.56 13.52
CA ASN A 2 -17.20 -16.86 12.92
C ASN A 2 -16.83 -16.67 11.43
N ASN A 3 -15.94 -17.50 10.89
CA ASN A 3 -15.61 -17.54 9.46
C ASN A 3 -16.85 -17.63 8.56
N GLN A 4 -17.86 -18.43 8.92
CA GLN A 4 -19.11 -18.56 8.14
C GLN A 4 -19.91 -17.25 8.09
N GLU A 5 -19.99 -16.53 9.22
CA GLU A 5 -20.66 -15.22 9.26
C GLU A 5 -19.96 -14.20 8.37
N ILE A 6 -18.62 -14.21 8.40
CA ILE A 6 -17.79 -13.33 7.55
C ILE A 6 -18.04 -13.64 6.08
N SER A 7 -17.99 -14.92 5.70
CA SER A 7 -18.29 -15.37 4.33
C SER A 7 -19.67 -14.94 3.85
N ASN A 8 -20.70 -15.08 4.70
CA ASN A 8 -22.07 -14.69 4.40
C ASN A 8 -22.25 -13.17 4.27
N ILE A 9 -21.47 -12.37 5.00
CA ILE A 9 -21.50 -10.91 4.81
C ILE A 9 -20.81 -10.54 3.49
N LEU A 10 -19.65 -11.12 3.21
CA LEU A 10 -18.85 -10.78 2.04
C LEU A 10 -19.52 -11.14 0.72
N ILE A 11 -20.27 -12.25 0.66
CA ILE A 11 -20.97 -12.66 -0.57
C ILE A 11 -21.97 -11.60 -1.04
N ASN A 12 -22.58 -10.87 -0.09
CA ASN A 12 -23.55 -9.81 -0.36
C ASN A 12 -22.91 -8.46 -0.69
N LEU A 13 -21.58 -8.35 -0.67
CA LEU A 13 -20.85 -7.12 -0.92
C LEU A 13 -20.20 -7.13 -2.31
N SER A 14 -20.12 -5.94 -2.93
CA SER A 14 -19.31 -5.74 -4.12
C SER A 14 -17.83 -6.01 -3.82
N PRO A 15 -17.00 -6.38 -4.81
CA PRO A 15 -15.57 -6.61 -4.60
C PRO A 15 -14.85 -5.46 -3.89
N ALA A 16 -15.17 -4.21 -4.25
CA ALA A 16 -14.66 -3.02 -3.57
C ALA A 16 -15.10 -2.94 -2.10
N LYS A 17 -16.38 -3.19 -1.82
CA LYS A 17 -16.91 -3.20 -0.45
C LYS A 17 -16.34 -4.34 0.39
N ARG A 18 -15.98 -5.48 -0.21
CA ARG A 18 -15.27 -6.57 0.47
C ARG A 18 -13.91 -6.12 0.99
N VAL A 19 -13.12 -5.42 0.16
CA VAL A 19 -11.83 -4.85 0.59
C VAL A 19 -12.01 -3.92 1.79
N LYS A 20 -12.96 -2.99 1.69
CA LYS A 20 -13.27 -2.04 2.77
C LYS A 20 -13.71 -2.75 4.05
N PHE A 21 -14.58 -3.76 3.92
CA PHE A 21 -15.07 -4.55 5.04
C PHE A 21 -13.93 -5.27 5.75
N ILE A 22 -13.09 -5.99 5.00
CA ILE A 22 -11.95 -6.73 5.57
C ILE A 22 -11.03 -5.78 6.33
N ARG A 23 -10.64 -4.65 5.71
CA ARG A 23 -9.76 -3.66 6.35
C ARG A 23 -10.37 -3.07 7.63
N GLN A 24 -11.63 -2.63 7.59
CA GLN A 24 -12.24 -1.92 8.72
C GLN A 24 -12.76 -2.84 9.82
N LYS A 25 -13.34 -3.98 9.46
CA LYS A 25 -14.04 -4.86 10.41
C LYS A 25 -13.16 -6.00 10.88
N LEU A 26 -12.35 -6.60 10.01
CA LEU A 26 -11.46 -7.71 10.40
C LEU A 26 -10.12 -7.18 10.93
N LEU A 27 -9.47 -6.30 10.18
CA LEU A 27 -8.15 -5.78 10.55
C LEU A 27 -8.21 -4.58 11.49
N LYS A 28 -9.34 -3.87 11.56
CA LYS A 28 -9.53 -2.63 12.35
C LYS A 28 -8.51 -1.54 11.99
N GLN A 29 -8.06 -1.49 10.74
CA GLN A 29 -7.06 -0.53 10.24
C GLN A 29 -7.72 0.60 9.44
N ASN A 30 -7.14 1.80 9.49
CA ASN A 30 -7.47 2.87 8.55
C ASN A 30 -6.71 2.68 7.21
N GLN A 31 -6.99 3.51 6.20
CA GLN A 31 -6.35 3.38 4.87
C GLN A 31 -4.83 3.62 4.93
N GLN A 32 -4.37 4.50 5.80
CA GLN A 32 -2.95 4.84 5.92
C GLN A 32 -2.16 3.67 6.50
N THR A 33 -2.61 3.13 7.63
CA THR A 33 -1.98 1.96 8.28
C THR A 33 -2.01 0.73 7.37
N PHE A 34 -3.12 0.48 6.68
CA PHE A 34 -3.20 -0.65 5.74
C PHE A 34 -2.21 -0.54 4.58
N CYS A 35 -1.88 0.68 4.15
CA CYS A 35 -0.99 0.95 3.01
C CYS A 35 0.46 1.25 3.39
N GLU A 36 0.83 1.13 4.67
CA GLU A 36 2.13 1.57 5.19
C GLU A 36 3.32 0.83 4.56
N ASP A 37 3.16 -0.45 4.23
CA ASP A 37 4.17 -1.28 3.56
C ASP A 37 4.37 -0.98 2.06
N GLY A 38 3.52 -0.13 1.46
CA GLY A 38 3.58 0.19 0.04
C GLY A 38 3.11 -0.92 -0.92
N ILE A 39 2.65 -2.08 -0.42
CA ILE A 39 2.10 -3.17 -1.25
C ILE A 39 0.86 -2.70 -1.99
N ILE A 40 0.04 -1.83 -1.39
CA ILE A 40 -1.03 -1.12 -2.07
C ILE A 40 -0.82 0.38 -1.81
N ARG A 41 -0.83 1.21 -2.86
CA ARG A 41 -0.78 2.67 -2.68
C ARG A 41 -2.10 3.19 -2.11
N SER A 42 -2.04 4.09 -1.14
CA SER A 42 -3.23 4.68 -0.50
C SER A 42 -4.21 5.29 -1.51
N GLY A 43 -3.73 6.01 -2.53
CA GLY A 43 -4.59 6.55 -3.59
C GLY A 43 -5.32 5.47 -4.41
N THR A 44 -4.66 4.35 -4.67
CA THR A 44 -5.26 3.19 -5.35
C THR A 44 -6.31 2.54 -4.48
N LEU A 45 -6.01 2.27 -3.20
CA LEU A 45 -6.97 1.73 -2.25
C LEU A 45 -8.21 2.63 -2.14
N LYS A 46 -8.01 3.94 -1.97
CA LYS A 46 -9.10 4.91 -1.87
C LYS A 46 -9.99 4.87 -3.12
N SER A 47 -9.40 4.82 -4.31
CA SER A 47 -10.14 4.76 -5.58
C SER A 47 -10.93 3.46 -5.75
N ILE A 48 -10.40 2.34 -5.27
CA ILE A 48 -11.10 1.05 -5.25
C ILE A 48 -12.27 1.10 -4.28
N GLU A 49 -12.08 1.57 -3.04
CA GLU A 49 -13.12 1.55 -2.01
C GLU A 49 -14.30 2.48 -2.31
N ILE A 50 -14.09 3.53 -3.11
CA ILE A 50 -15.15 4.42 -3.62
C ILE A 50 -15.70 3.95 -4.98
N GLU A 51 -15.31 2.75 -5.45
CA GLU A 51 -15.75 2.13 -6.70
C GLU A 51 -15.38 2.92 -7.98
N ARG A 52 -14.44 3.86 -7.90
CA ARG A 52 -13.92 4.62 -9.06
C ARG A 52 -13.03 3.76 -9.97
N ILE A 53 -12.35 2.76 -9.41
CA ILE A 53 -11.47 1.86 -10.14
C ILE A 53 -11.89 0.41 -9.88
N LYS A 54 -12.05 -0.37 -10.95
CA LYS A 54 -12.26 -1.83 -10.85
C LYS A 54 -10.99 -2.54 -10.43
N ILE A 55 -11.12 -3.60 -9.65
CA ILE A 55 -10.00 -4.42 -9.22
C ILE A 55 -9.61 -5.35 -10.37
N GLY A 56 -8.39 -5.20 -10.90
CA GLY A 56 -7.81 -6.12 -11.88
C GLY A 56 -7.01 -7.24 -11.21
N PRO A 57 -6.64 -8.30 -11.95
CA PRO A 57 -5.95 -9.48 -11.42
C PRO A 57 -4.69 -9.15 -10.60
N LYS A 58 -3.82 -8.29 -11.14
CA LYS A 58 -2.60 -7.85 -10.45
C LYS A 58 -2.85 -7.12 -9.12
N ILE A 59 -3.97 -6.40 -9.02
CA ILE A 59 -4.33 -5.71 -7.77
C ILE A 59 -4.96 -6.72 -6.79
N ALA A 60 -5.78 -7.65 -7.27
CA ALA A 60 -6.32 -8.72 -6.46
C ALA A 60 -5.22 -9.57 -5.81
N GLU A 61 -4.19 -9.97 -6.58
CA GLU A 61 -3.02 -10.68 -6.05
C GLU A 61 -2.29 -9.88 -4.96
N ARG A 62 -2.07 -8.58 -5.19
CA ARG A 62 -1.44 -7.69 -4.19
C ARG A 62 -2.29 -7.56 -2.93
N LEU A 63 -3.61 -7.50 -3.06
CA LEU A 63 -4.53 -7.46 -1.93
C LEU A 63 -4.47 -8.77 -1.13
N VAL A 64 -4.52 -9.93 -1.81
CA VAL A 64 -4.37 -11.24 -1.16
C VAL A 64 -3.04 -11.36 -0.45
N HIS A 65 -1.95 -10.93 -1.10
CA HIS A 65 -0.62 -10.95 -0.49
C HIS A 65 -0.57 -10.10 0.78
N LYS A 66 -1.05 -8.85 0.72
CA LYS A 66 -1.16 -7.97 1.89
C LYS A 66 -1.99 -8.60 3.00
N LEU A 67 -3.15 -9.15 2.67
CA LEU A 67 -4.03 -9.79 3.65
C LEU A 67 -3.40 -11.02 4.30
N ASN A 68 -2.66 -11.82 3.55
CA ASN A 68 -1.96 -12.99 4.07
C ASN A 68 -0.87 -12.62 5.08
N LEU A 69 -0.16 -11.49 4.86
CA LEU A 69 0.79 -10.94 5.83
C LEU A 69 0.10 -10.48 7.14
N GLU A 70 -1.15 -10.05 7.04
CA GLU A 70 -1.98 -9.65 8.18
C GLU A 70 -2.75 -10.84 8.81
N GLY A 71 -2.48 -12.07 8.37
CA GLY A 71 -3.11 -13.29 8.89
C GLY A 71 -4.48 -13.62 8.29
N ILE A 72 -4.84 -13.04 7.14
CA ILE A 72 -6.09 -13.33 6.43
C ILE A 72 -5.78 -14.08 5.13
N ILE A 73 -6.17 -15.35 5.08
CA ILE A 73 -5.99 -16.22 3.90
C ILE A 73 -7.28 -16.21 3.09
N CYS A 74 -7.17 -15.79 1.83
CA CYS A 74 -8.29 -15.72 0.88
C CYS A 74 -7.80 -15.89 -0.57
N ASP A 75 -8.73 -16.19 -1.47
CA ASP A 75 -8.47 -16.35 -2.91
C ASP A 75 -8.62 -15.01 -3.67
N PRO A 76 -7.80 -14.73 -4.70
CA PRO A 76 -7.92 -13.50 -5.49
C PRO A 76 -9.31 -13.27 -6.11
N ASN A 77 -10.03 -14.34 -6.45
CA ASN A 77 -11.37 -14.27 -7.04
C ASN A 77 -12.37 -13.55 -6.14
N LEU A 78 -12.12 -13.53 -4.82
CA LEU A 78 -12.87 -12.73 -3.84
C LEU A 78 -13.00 -11.26 -4.27
N PHE A 79 -12.02 -10.74 -5.00
CA PHE A 79 -11.95 -9.34 -5.44
C PHE A 79 -12.23 -9.13 -6.92
N LEU A 80 -12.44 -10.19 -7.70
CA LEU A 80 -12.64 -10.10 -9.14
C LEU A 80 -14.11 -10.25 -9.51
N GLU A 81 -14.83 -11.15 -8.83
CA GLU A 81 -16.21 -11.49 -9.20
C GLU A 81 -17.19 -11.19 -8.08
N GLN A 82 -18.38 -10.71 -8.46
CA GLN A 82 -19.43 -10.39 -7.50
C GLN A 82 -20.02 -11.63 -6.82
N ASN A 83 -19.98 -12.80 -7.47
CA ASN A 83 -20.54 -14.05 -6.93
C ASN A 83 -19.46 -15.08 -6.56
N ALA A 84 -18.19 -14.66 -6.49
CA ALA A 84 -17.11 -15.56 -6.11
C ALA A 84 -17.34 -16.18 -4.72
N PRO A 85 -16.98 -17.46 -4.52
CA PRO A 85 -16.94 -18.08 -3.21
C PRO A 85 -16.11 -17.23 -2.23
N CYS A 86 -16.75 -16.78 -1.15
CA CYS A 86 -16.10 -15.92 -0.16
C CYS A 86 -15.48 -16.74 0.97
N THR A 87 -14.51 -17.61 0.66
CA THR A 87 -13.82 -18.39 1.69
C THR A 87 -12.69 -17.58 2.31
N ILE A 88 -12.81 -17.27 3.60
CA ILE A 88 -11.75 -16.62 4.38
C ILE A 88 -11.35 -17.53 5.55
N LYS A 89 -10.04 -17.65 5.76
CA LYS A 89 -9.47 -18.24 6.98
C LYS A 89 -8.64 -17.17 7.70
N ILE A 90 -8.86 -17.04 9.00
CA ILE A 90 -8.05 -16.17 9.86
C ILE A 90 -7.00 -17.04 10.53
N ASP A 91 -5.74 -16.78 10.23
CA ASP A 91 -4.58 -17.45 10.79
C ASP A 91 -3.92 -16.53 11.83
N SER A 92 -4.21 -16.81 13.11
CA SER A 92 -3.71 -16.04 14.25
C SER A 92 -2.19 -16.10 14.40
N SER A 93 -1.53 -17.12 13.83
CA SER A 93 -0.10 -17.37 14.04
C SER A 93 0.81 -16.39 13.27
N LYS A 94 0.33 -15.84 12.14
CA LYS A 94 1.14 -14.96 11.28
C LYS A 94 1.24 -13.52 11.76
N LYS A 95 0.29 -13.09 12.60
CA LYS A 95 0.23 -11.71 13.11
C LYS A 95 1.42 -11.34 14.00
N GLU A 96 2.10 -12.34 14.57
CA GLU A 96 3.25 -12.15 15.46
C GLU A 96 4.57 -11.95 14.70
N LEU A 97 4.65 -12.31 13.40
CA LEU A 97 5.89 -12.21 12.62
C LEU A 97 6.18 -10.79 12.10
N THR A 98 5.15 -9.96 11.89
CA THR A 98 5.32 -8.61 11.32
C THR A 98 5.76 -7.56 12.34
N GLY A 99 5.47 -7.76 13.64
CA GLY A 99 5.87 -6.83 14.70
C GLY A 99 7.38 -6.82 14.99
N SER A 100 8.03 -7.98 14.94
CA SER A 100 9.47 -8.15 15.19
C SER A 100 10.34 -7.92 13.95
N SER A 101 9.78 -8.07 12.76
CA SER A 101 10.53 -7.93 11.49
C SER A 101 10.86 -6.47 11.14
N MET A 102 10.08 -5.48 11.61
CA MET A 102 10.31 -4.06 11.27
C MET A 102 11.56 -3.48 11.95
N SER A 103 11.84 -3.86 13.21
CA SER A 103 13.09 -3.44 13.87
C SER A 103 14.31 -4.02 13.16
N TYR A 104 14.24 -5.31 12.77
CA TYR A 104 15.31 -5.98 12.04
C TYR A 104 15.54 -5.38 10.64
N LEU A 105 14.47 -5.00 9.94
CA LEU A 105 14.58 -4.33 8.63
C LEU A 105 15.15 -2.92 8.74
N GLU A 106 14.81 -2.15 9.78
CA GLU A 106 15.42 -0.84 10.03
C GLU A 106 16.89 -0.97 10.46
N GLU A 107 17.25 -2.00 11.24
CA GLU A 107 18.65 -2.31 11.53
C GLU A 107 19.45 -2.68 10.26
N ILE A 108 18.86 -3.49 9.38
CA ILE A 108 19.47 -3.81 8.07
C ILE A 108 19.60 -2.55 7.22
N ARG A 109 18.56 -1.71 7.16
CA ARG A 109 18.59 -0.44 6.42
C ARG A 109 19.68 0.49 6.95
N GLN A 110 19.83 0.62 8.26
CA GLN A 110 20.90 1.41 8.88
C GLN A 110 22.29 0.84 8.54
N LYS A 111 22.47 -0.48 8.63
CA LYS A 111 23.72 -1.16 8.26
C LYS A 111 24.06 -0.97 6.78
N ILE A 112 23.09 -1.09 5.87
CA ILE A 112 23.28 -0.84 4.43
C ILE A 112 23.64 0.63 4.16
N THR A 113 23.00 1.58 4.85
CA THR A 113 23.29 3.02 4.70
C THR A 113 24.71 3.38 5.16
N GLN A 114 25.26 2.66 6.14
CA GLN A 114 26.64 2.84 6.59
C GLN A 114 27.66 2.20 5.63
N LEU A 115 27.31 1.08 4.99
CA LEU A 115 28.20 0.34 4.08
C LEU A 115 28.21 0.90 2.65
N THR A 116 27.12 1.53 2.24
CA THR A 116 27.05 2.32 1.00
C THR A 116 26.83 3.78 1.35
N PRO A 117 27.88 4.61 1.45
CA PRO A 117 27.68 6.04 1.48
C PRO A 117 27.04 6.42 0.14
N ILE A 118 25.72 6.62 0.15
CA ILE A 118 25.04 7.29 -0.94
C ILE A 118 25.66 8.69 -0.94
N LYS A 119 26.67 8.90 -1.79
CA LYS A 119 26.98 10.23 -2.32
C LYS A 119 25.71 10.65 -3.02
N PHE A 120 24.80 11.26 -2.26
CA PHE A 120 23.69 12.00 -2.81
C PHE A 120 24.32 12.91 -3.84
N LEU A 121 23.88 12.76 -5.09
CA LEU A 121 24.17 13.63 -6.20
C LEU A 121 23.79 15.07 -5.80
N LEU A 122 24.70 15.73 -5.07
CA LEU A 122 24.80 17.17 -4.91
C LEU A 122 25.06 17.86 -6.27
N MET A 123 25.28 17.08 -7.35
CA MET A 123 25.38 17.58 -8.71
C MET A 123 24.03 17.98 -9.34
N ASN A 124 22.88 17.49 -8.85
CA ASN A 124 21.57 17.89 -9.42
C ASN A 124 20.95 19.13 -8.76
N MET A 125 21.46 19.55 -7.59
CA MET A 125 21.06 20.80 -6.95
C MET A 125 21.82 22.00 -7.52
N HIS A 126 23.10 21.82 -7.89
CA HIS A 126 23.88 22.88 -8.54
C HIS A 126 23.34 23.24 -9.94
N HIS A 127 22.90 22.26 -10.73
CA HIS A 127 22.43 22.53 -12.09
C HIS A 127 21.07 23.25 -12.11
N LYS A 128 20.22 23.02 -11.10
CA LYS A 128 18.92 23.70 -10.95
C LYS A 128 19.06 25.10 -10.34
N PHE A 129 20.03 25.29 -9.43
CA PHE A 129 20.36 26.59 -8.87
C PHE A 129 20.99 27.53 -9.90
N LEU A 130 21.94 27.03 -10.72
CA LEU A 130 22.57 27.81 -11.79
C LEU A 130 21.59 28.19 -12.91
N ARG A 131 20.64 27.32 -13.28
CA ARG A 131 19.58 27.68 -14.24
C ARG A 131 18.66 28.77 -13.69
N ASN A 132 18.27 28.70 -12.42
CA ASN A 132 17.40 29.70 -11.82
C ASN A 132 18.07 31.08 -11.68
N GLN A 133 19.39 31.15 -11.43
CA GLN A 133 20.10 32.44 -11.44
C GLN A 133 20.19 33.06 -12.84
N HIS A 134 20.39 32.24 -13.88
CA HIS A 134 20.47 32.74 -15.27
C HIS A 134 19.13 33.31 -15.78
N TYR A 135 17.98 32.74 -15.38
CA TYR A 135 16.66 33.28 -15.72
C TYR A 135 16.32 34.57 -14.96
N SER A 136 16.79 34.72 -13.72
CA SER A 136 16.58 35.93 -12.92
C SER A 136 17.39 37.12 -13.44
N LEU A 137 18.64 36.89 -13.86
CA LEU A 137 19.50 37.91 -14.47
C LEU A 137 18.95 38.39 -15.84
N MET A 138 18.45 37.49 -16.67
CA MET A 138 17.82 37.85 -17.95
C MET A 138 16.50 38.64 -17.80
N ARG A 139 15.77 38.48 -16.68
CA ARG A 139 14.57 39.29 -16.41
C ARG A 139 14.90 40.70 -15.92
N LEU A 140 16.02 40.88 -15.22
CA LEU A 140 16.48 42.18 -14.75
C LEU A 140 17.05 43.04 -15.88
N GLN A 141 17.72 42.45 -16.88
CA GLN A 141 18.22 43.19 -18.06
C GLN A 141 17.14 43.60 -19.07
N LYS A 142 15.90 43.10 -18.95
CA LYS A 142 14.78 43.49 -19.83
C LYS A 142 13.89 44.60 -19.27
N ASN A 143 14.17 45.08 -18.07
CA ASN A 143 13.38 46.11 -17.37
C ASN A 143 14.21 47.36 -17.01
N ILE A 144 15.33 47.58 -17.70
CA ILE A 144 16.09 48.84 -17.78
C ILE A 144 16.09 49.23 -19.25
#